data_AF-A0A973AX93-F1
#
_entry.id   AF-A0A973AX93-F1
#
_cell.length_a   1.000
_cell.length_b   1.000
_cell.length_c   1.000
_cell.angle_alpha   90.00
_cell.angle_beta   90.00
_cell.angle_gamma   90.00
#
_symmetry.space_group_name_H-M   'P 1'
#
loop_
_entity.id
_entity.type
_entity.pdbx_description
1 polymer ?
#
loop_
_entity_poly.entity_id
_entity_poly.type
_entity_poly.pdbx_seq_one_letter_code
_entity_poly.pdbx_strand_id
1 'polypeptide(L)'
;MPSTLSSARAAVSGSTARSLVIDLGDARERLVRHRIYGLVNSAARLRRFMESHVFAVWDFQSLLKAMQQRLTCTSIPWVPTPDAEARRLVNEIVLDEES
;
A
#
# COMPACT_ATOMS: atom_id res chain seq x y z
N MET A 1 18.36 42.81 23.95
CA MET A 1 18.43 43.32 22.56
C MET A 1 18.12 42.15 21.62
N PRO A 2 17.31 42.38 20.57
CA PRO A 2 16.37 41.42 19.99
C PRO A 2 16.71 41.02 18.53
N SER A 3 15.73 40.37 17.86
CA SER A 3 15.56 40.08 16.43
C SER A 3 15.97 38.66 15.97
N THR A 4 15.03 37.72 15.78
CA THR A 4 14.02 37.52 14.70
C THR A 4 14.58 37.14 13.34
N LEU A 5 14.43 35.87 12.97
CA LEU A 5 14.09 35.33 11.63
C LEU A 5 13.39 33.99 11.92
N SER A 6 12.06 33.81 11.81
CA SER A 6 11.18 33.94 10.64
C SER A 6 11.79 33.34 9.37
N SER A 7 11.58 32.04 9.15
CA SER A 7 11.50 31.36 7.83
C SER A 7 11.47 29.84 8.10
N ALA A 8 10.65 28.98 7.54
CA ALA A 8 9.47 29.07 6.71
C ALA A 8 8.78 27.71 6.95
N ARG A 9 7.50 27.71 7.36
CA ARG A 9 6.63 26.59 6.99
C ARG A 9 6.65 26.62 5.47
N ALA A 10 7.41 25.73 4.85
CA ALA A 10 7.22 25.44 3.45
C ALA A 10 5.76 25.00 3.35
N ALA A 11 4.94 25.91 2.83
CA ALA A 11 3.63 25.58 2.35
C ALA A 11 3.80 24.33 1.50
N VAL A 12 3.06 23.29 1.82
CA VAL A 12 2.75 22.22 0.87
C VAL A 12 2.02 22.94 -0.26
N SER A 13 2.82 23.44 -1.20
CA SER A 13 2.39 24.11 -2.41
C SER A 13 1.54 23.08 -3.13
N GLY A 14 0.24 23.39 -3.20
CA GLY A 14 -0.79 22.47 -3.66
C GLY A 14 -0.42 21.81 -4.97
N SER A 15 -0.03 20.55 -4.90
CA SER A 15 -0.44 19.61 -5.92
C SER A 15 -1.93 19.43 -5.68
N THR A 16 -2.76 19.95 -6.57
CA THR A 16 -4.16 19.56 -6.72
C THR A 16 -4.17 18.04 -6.81
N ALA A 17 -4.33 17.36 -5.66
CA ALA A 17 -4.60 15.94 -5.61
C ALA A 17 -5.92 15.77 -6.35
N ARG A 18 -5.81 15.43 -7.64
CA ARG A 18 -6.94 15.13 -8.50
C ARG A 18 -7.71 14.06 -7.75
N SER A 19 -8.95 14.35 -7.35
CA SER A 19 -9.80 13.38 -6.70
C SER A 19 -10.05 12.27 -7.72
N LEU A 20 -9.19 11.25 -7.68
CA LEU A 20 -9.30 10.03 -8.46
C LEU A 20 -10.32 9.17 -7.72
N VAL A 21 -11.59 9.55 -7.82
CA VAL A 21 -12.67 8.71 -7.35
C VAL A 21 -12.80 7.58 -8.36
N ILE A 22 -12.39 6.38 -7.97
CA ILE A 22 -12.70 5.17 -8.73
C ILE A 22 -14.15 4.82 -8.40
N ASP A 23 -15.04 4.99 -9.37
CA ASP A 23 -16.41 4.47 -9.26
C ASP A 23 -16.37 2.95 -9.38
N LEU A 24 -16.66 2.28 -8.26
CA LEU A 24 -16.67 0.82 -8.17
C LEU A 24 -18.05 0.23 -8.51
N GLY A 25 -19.07 1.07 -8.75
CA GLY A 25 -20.44 0.61 -8.94
C GLY A 25 -20.88 -0.39 -7.87
N ASP A 26 -21.40 -1.54 -8.32
CA ASP A 26 -21.80 -2.65 -7.46
C ASP A 26 -20.70 -3.71 -7.23
N ALA A 27 -19.50 -3.53 -7.80
CA ALA A 27 -18.45 -4.55 -7.81
C ALA A 27 -18.04 -4.99 -6.40
N ARG A 28 -17.98 -4.03 -5.46
CA ARG A 28 -17.68 -4.32 -4.05
C ARG A 28 -18.77 -5.19 -3.41
N GLU A 29 -20.05 -4.88 -3.66
CA GLU A 29 -21.17 -5.65 -3.11
C GLU A 29 -21.21 -7.07 -3.67
N ARG A 30 -20.98 -7.20 -4.98
CA ARG A 30 -20.89 -8.49 -5.68
C ARG A 30 -19.72 -9.34 -5.16
N LEU A 31 -18.57 -8.73 -4.90
CA LEU A 31 -17.42 -9.43 -4.33
C LEU A 31 -17.74 -9.92 -2.91
N VAL A 32 -18.25 -9.06 -2.03
CA VAL A 32 -18.57 -9.43 -0.64
C VAL A 32 -19.62 -10.52 -0.55
N ARG A 33 -20.62 -10.52 -1.45
CA ARG A 33 -21.67 -11.55 -1.52
C ARG A 33 -21.30 -12.75 -2.39
N HIS A 34 -20.04 -12.86 -2.82
CA HIS A 34 -19.66 -13.89 -3.77
C HIS A 34 -19.81 -15.30 -3.16
N ARG A 35 -20.45 -16.20 -3.90
CA ARG A 35 -20.78 -17.56 -3.43
C ARG A 35 -19.55 -18.38 -3.02
N ILE A 36 -18.36 -18.04 -3.52
CA ILE A 36 -17.11 -18.74 -3.22
C ILE A 36 -16.87 -18.88 -1.72
N TYR A 37 -17.20 -17.86 -0.93
CA TYR A 37 -16.99 -17.90 0.53
C TYR A 37 -17.84 -19.00 1.19
N GLY A 38 -19.07 -19.22 0.72
CA GLY A 38 -19.90 -20.34 1.19
C GLY A 38 -19.47 -21.72 0.70
N LEU A 39 -18.64 -21.78 -0.35
CA LEU A 39 -18.09 -23.04 -0.87
C LEU A 39 -16.84 -23.50 -0.10
N VAL A 40 -16.12 -22.59 0.57
CA VAL A 40 -14.95 -22.93 1.40
C VAL A 40 -15.40 -23.44 2.77
N ASN A 41 -15.97 -24.65 2.80
CA ASN A 41 -16.58 -25.25 3.99
C ASN A 41 -15.99 -26.62 4.38
N SER A 42 -14.86 -27.00 3.78
CA SER A 42 -14.12 -28.20 4.15
C SER A 42 -12.63 -28.00 3.91
N ALA A 43 -11.80 -28.77 4.59
CA ALA A 43 -10.34 -28.72 4.42
C ALA A 43 -9.91 -28.97 2.96
N ALA A 44 -10.58 -29.89 2.26
CA ALA A 44 -10.29 -30.18 0.85
C ALA A 44 -10.60 -28.98 -0.06
N ARG A 45 -11.72 -28.29 0.17
CA ARG A 45 -12.11 -27.10 -0.61
C ARG A 45 -11.24 -25.89 -0.27
N LEU A 46 -10.85 -25.74 1.00
CA LEU A 46 -9.91 -24.72 1.43
C LEU A 46 -8.55 -24.91 0.75
N ARG A 47 -8.00 -26.13 0.72
CA ARG A 47 -6.72 -26.40 0.03
C ARG A 47 -6.77 -26.00 -1.44
N ARG A 48 -7.83 -26.38 -2.16
CA ARG A 48 -8.04 -25.98 -3.55
C ARG A 48 -8.15 -24.45 -3.70
N PHE A 49 -8.83 -23.77 -2.78
CA PHE A 49 -8.89 -22.31 -2.80
C PHE A 49 -7.50 -21.69 -2.61
N MET A 50 -6.72 -22.22 -1.66
CA MET A 50 -5.37 -21.74 -1.36
C MET A 50 -4.38 -21.94 -2.52
N GLU A 51 -4.53 -23.01 -3.31
CA GLU A 51 -3.76 -23.24 -4.54
C GLU A 51 -3.88 -22.09 -5.55
N SER A 52 -5.03 -21.41 -5.58
CA SER A 52 -5.21 -20.19 -6.40
C SER A 52 -4.85 -18.92 -5.63
N HIS A 53 -5.11 -18.89 -4.32
CA HIS A 53 -4.87 -17.72 -3.48
C HIS A 53 -3.38 -17.34 -3.41
N VAL A 54 -2.47 -18.32 -3.52
CA VAL A 54 -1.02 -18.08 -3.52
C VAL A 54 -0.60 -17.04 -4.57
N PHE A 55 -1.26 -17.00 -5.73
CA PHE A 55 -0.95 -16.03 -6.77
C PHE A 55 -1.34 -14.60 -6.37
N ALA A 56 -2.45 -14.43 -5.66
CA ALA A 56 -2.88 -13.11 -5.17
C ALA A 56 -1.94 -12.60 -4.07
N VAL A 57 -1.51 -13.47 -3.15
CA VAL A 57 -0.53 -13.11 -2.11
C VAL A 57 0.82 -12.77 -2.73
N TRP A 58 1.27 -13.56 -3.70
CA TRP A 58 2.54 -13.32 -4.36
C TRP A 58 2.53 -12.03 -5.19
N ASP A 59 1.45 -11.74 -5.90
CA ASP A 59 1.28 -10.48 -6.64
C ASP A 59 1.34 -9.28 -5.69
N PHE A 60 0.61 -9.33 -4.57
CA PHE A 60 0.64 -8.27 -3.55
C PHE A 60 2.05 -8.05 -2.98
N GLN A 61 2.73 -9.12 -2.57
CA GLN A 61 4.09 -9.02 -2.02
C GLN A 61 5.09 -8.50 -3.06
N SER A 62 4.95 -8.92 -4.32
CA SER A 62 5.79 -8.42 -5.43
C SER A 62 5.56 -6.93 -5.68
N LEU A 63 4.30 -6.49 -5.69
CA LEU A 63 3.92 -5.09 -5.82
C LEU A 63 4.45 -4.26 -4.65
N LEU A 64 4.27 -4.73 -3.41
CA LEU A 64 4.76 -4.07 -2.21
C LEU A 64 6.29 -3.91 -2.27
N LYS A 65 7.01 -4.93 -2.71
CA LYS A 65 8.46 -4.86 -2.86
C LYS A 65 8.89 -3.85 -3.94
N ALA A 66 8.19 -3.83 -5.06
CA ALA A 66 8.42 -2.84 -6.11
C ALA A 66 8.15 -1.41 -5.62
N MET A 67 7.10 -1.20 -4.82
CA MET A 67 6.81 0.08 -4.18
C MET A 67 7.90 0.48 -3.19
N GLN A 68 8.36 -0.46 -2.36
CA GLN A 68 9.46 -0.22 -1.42
C GLN A 68 10.72 0.26 -2.15
N GLN A 69 11.12 -0.45 -3.21
CA GLN A 69 12.29 -0.07 -4.02
C GLN A 69 12.16 1.31 -4.68
N ARG A 70 10.94 1.73 -5.06
CA ARG A 70 10.70 3.00 -5.77
C ARG A 70 10.50 4.19 -4.83
N LEU A 71 9.90 3.96 -3.66
CA LEU A 71 9.46 5.02 -2.75
C LEU A 71 10.35 5.15 -1.52
N THR A 72 11.17 4.14 -1.22
CA THR A 72 12.09 4.13 -0.08
C THR A 72 13.52 3.86 -0.53
N CYS A 73 14.45 3.81 0.43
CA CYS A 73 15.85 3.47 0.16
C CYS A 73 16.10 2.02 0.59
N THR A 74 16.41 1.16 -0.37
CA THR A 74 16.73 -0.26 -0.16
C THR A 74 18.19 -0.59 -0.51
N SER A 75 19.02 0.41 -0.80
CA SER A 75 20.42 0.26 -1.22
C SER A 75 21.37 1.04 -0.32
N ILE A 76 22.68 0.77 -0.45
CA ILE A 76 23.75 1.39 0.34
C ILE A 76 24.66 2.20 -0.61
N PRO A 77 25.12 3.42 -0.23
CA PRO A 77 24.84 4.11 1.02
C PRO A 77 23.39 4.58 1.13
N TRP A 78 22.85 4.62 2.34
CA TRP A 78 21.48 5.06 2.58
C TRP A 78 21.33 6.56 2.29
N VAL A 79 20.33 6.90 1.48
CA VAL A 79 19.98 8.28 1.11
C VAL A 79 18.45 8.41 1.18
N PRO A 80 17.90 9.49 1.79
CA PRO A 80 16.47 9.66 1.87
C PRO A 80 15.83 9.92 0.50
N THR A 81 14.67 9.32 0.25
CA THR A 81 13.82 9.65 -0.90
C THR A 81 13.04 10.96 -0.67
N PRO A 82 12.62 11.68 -1.73
CA PRO A 82 12.00 13.00 -1.60
C PRO A 82 10.67 13.03 -0.83
N ASP A 83 9.89 11.95 -0.91
CA ASP A 83 8.57 11.86 -0.28
C ASP A 83 8.66 11.11 1.05
N ALA A 84 8.71 11.87 2.15
CA ALA A 84 8.81 11.30 3.50
C ALA A 84 7.53 10.59 3.96
N GLU A 85 6.35 11.03 3.50
CA GLU A 85 5.07 10.42 3.87
C GLU A 85 4.89 9.08 3.17
N ALA A 86 5.12 9.03 1.85
CA ALA A 86 5.08 7.79 1.09
C ALA A 86 6.13 6.80 1.59
N ARG A 87 7.36 7.26 1.89
CA ARG A 87 8.42 6.41 2.43
C ARG A 87 8.03 5.78 3.77
N ARG A 88 7.44 6.58 4.67
CA ARG A 88 6.99 6.10 5.97
C ARG A 88 5.87 5.07 5.81
N LEU A 89 4.82 5.40 5.05
CA LEU A 89 3.67 4.52 4.82
C LEU A 89 4.10 3.16 4.25
N VAL A 90 4.94 3.16 3.21
CA VAL A 90 5.40 1.90 2.60
C VAL A 90 6.24 1.07 3.57
N ASN A 91 7.12 1.70 4.35
CA ASN A 91 7.90 0.96 5.34
C ASN A 91 7.03 0.43 6.50
N GLU A 92 5.95 1.11 6.87
CA GLU A 92 4.97 0.60 7.85
C GLU A 92 4.23 -0.63 7.28
N ILE A 93 3.76 -0.58 6.03
CA ILE A 93 3.13 -1.75 5.38
C ILE A 93 4.11 -2.92 5.27
N VAL A 94 5.37 -2.66 4.88
CA VAL A 94 6.40 -3.72 4.82
C VAL A 94 6.64 -4.33 6.19
N LEU A 95 6.70 -3.52 7.25
CA LEU A 95 6.86 -4.03 8.61
C LEU A 95 5.71 -4.98 8.96
N ASP A 96 4.46 -4.57 8.75
CA ASP A 96 3.27 -5.36 9.09
C ASP A 96 3.17 -6.67 8.30
N GLU A 97 3.68 -6.71 7.07
CA GLU A 97 3.53 -7.85 6.15
C GLU A 97 4.73 -8.83 6.17
N GLU A 98 5.93 -8.37 6.59
CA GLU A 98 7.16 -9.19 6.65
C GLU A 98 7.51 -9.67 8.09
N SER A 99 6.85 -9.17 9.16
CA SER A 99 7.14 -9.50 10.58
C SER A 99 6.27 -10.61 11.16
#